data_AF-A0A8H4R7U2-F1
#
_entry.id   AF-A0A8H4R7U2-F1
#
_cell.length_a   1.000
_cell.length_b   1.000
_cell.length_c   1.000
_cell.angle_alpha   90.00
_cell.angle_beta   90.00
_cell.angle_gamma   90.00
#
_symmetry.space_group_name_H-M   'P 1'
#
loop_
_entity.id
_entity.type
_entity.pdbx_description
1 polymer ?
#
loop_
_entity_poly.entity_id
_entity_poly.type
_entity_poly.pdbx_seq_one_letter_code
_entity_poly.pdbx_strand_id
1 'polypeptide(L)'
;MCGIFVSALHSDANDSVQKVFNNLSEALRRVNCHRGPDAQSSRLLSFPNAQTTLNVDFYSSELRLRGDEPVVQPHFADDNILCWNGEIFEGLEVIVISPHENDGSKLFSALCAAETSNGVRDIFSTIEGPYAFVFYHARTQLLYYARDPLGRRSLLVHTPTSNCPYFLLSSVSAGADEAYELSELSTDYIYCLDLKAWQPSFEVGASFNRCLTTLNRSPTATGDLHVFAEPAKVNTELPPDTIPQLESLETIPEHLVKTVDDLIYHLDRSVFLRVKDIPQRCKAGKKARLAVLFSGGIDSTVITYLAHGHIPLDEPIDLLNVAFENPRKIRIQTEGNVGGVSKRALKNRAQNQDLKQTPKKTSYLVPDRVTGMTEVEELRRLCPGRTWNFVEVNVPYEECQSARPIVESLMHPGRTVMDLSLALALYFASRGIGQIRKDADSEPEPYTSEARVLLNGLGSDELLGGYGRHRTVYNTGGWEGVIKEVLKLITCPWKSRKLIVNSKSFSKKSIAYRLEI
;
A
#
# COMPACT_ATOMS: atom_id res chain seq x y z
N MET A 1 -0.47 -7.44 -5.13
CA MET A 1 -1.64 -6.65 -5.61
C MET A 1 -1.65 -6.69 -7.12
N CYS A 2 -2.70 -6.24 -7.80
CA CYS A 2 -2.57 -6.09 -9.25
C CYS A 2 -1.51 -5.03 -9.63
N GLY A 3 -0.95 -5.13 -10.83
CA GLY A 3 -0.05 -4.15 -11.42
C GLY A 3 -0.65 -3.58 -12.69
N ILE A 4 -0.60 -2.26 -12.85
CA ILE A 4 -1.02 -1.55 -14.05
C ILE A 4 0.22 -0.97 -14.72
N PHE A 5 0.35 -1.16 -16.03
CA PHE A 5 1.29 -0.40 -16.85
C PHE A 5 0.62 -0.03 -18.17
N VAL A 6 0.54 1.26 -18.48
CA VAL A 6 0.02 1.77 -19.74
C VAL A 6 1.08 2.67 -20.37
N SER A 7 1.38 2.45 -21.64
CA SER A 7 2.33 3.28 -22.37
C SER A 7 1.74 3.74 -23.69
N ALA A 8 2.09 4.96 -24.10
CA ALA A 8 1.67 5.52 -25.37
C ALA A 8 2.83 6.22 -26.08
N LEU A 9 3.05 5.84 -27.35
CA LEU A 9 4.10 6.39 -28.21
C LEU A 9 3.61 6.45 -29.66
N HIS A 10 3.95 7.54 -30.36
CA HIS A 10 3.68 7.66 -31.79
C HIS A 10 4.69 6.87 -32.64
N SER A 11 4.22 6.26 -33.74
CA SER A 11 5.02 5.40 -34.62
C SER A 11 6.15 6.10 -35.39
N ASP A 12 6.09 7.43 -35.52
CA ASP A 12 7.08 8.28 -36.18
C ASP A 12 8.23 8.71 -35.26
N ALA A 13 8.23 8.26 -34.01
CA ALA A 13 9.37 8.43 -33.12
C ALA A 13 10.63 7.81 -33.73
N ASN A 14 11.75 8.54 -33.64
CA ASN A 14 13.02 8.08 -34.20
C ASN A 14 13.54 6.79 -33.51
N ASP A 15 14.46 6.09 -34.18
CA ASP A 15 14.98 4.80 -33.73
C ASP A 15 15.60 4.84 -32.33
N SER A 16 16.27 5.94 -31.96
CA SER A 16 16.89 6.05 -30.64
C SER A 16 15.85 6.17 -29.53
N VAL A 17 14.82 7.00 -29.70
CA VAL A 17 13.68 7.11 -28.79
C VAL A 17 12.95 5.78 -28.69
N GLN A 18 12.69 5.12 -29.81
CA GLN A 18 11.96 3.85 -29.84
C GLN A 18 12.73 2.74 -29.11
N LYS A 19 14.06 2.67 -29.28
CA LYS A 19 14.91 1.72 -28.54
C LYS A 19 14.88 1.97 -27.03
N VAL A 20 15.01 3.22 -26.60
CA VAL A 20 14.95 3.59 -25.17
C VAL A 20 13.57 3.23 -24.60
N PHE A 21 12.50 3.62 -25.29
CA PHE A 21 11.13 3.34 -24.90
C PHE A 21 10.84 1.84 -24.78
N ASN A 22 11.33 1.02 -25.72
CA ASN A 22 11.11 -0.43 -25.70
C ASN A 22 11.82 -1.09 -24.50
N ASN A 23 13.09 -0.75 -24.26
CA ASN A 23 13.84 -1.25 -23.10
C ASN A 23 13.16 -0.85 -21.78
N LEU A 24 12.71 0.40 -21.69
CA LEU A 24 12.01 0.93 -20.54
C LEU A 24 10.66 0.22 -20.33
N SER A 25 9.89 0.03 -21.40
CA SER A 25 8.60 -0.64 -21.37
C SER A 25 8.73 -2.09 -20.90
N GLU A 26 9.77 -2.80 -21.34
CA GLU A 26 10.06 -4.17 -20.88
C GLU A 26 10.42 -4.18 -19.38
N ALA A 27 11.27 -3.24 -18.94
CA ALA A 27 11.63 -3.11 -17.53
C ALA A 27 10.40 -2.83 -16.65
N LEU A 28 9.52 -1.91 -17.07
CA LEU A 28 8.27 -1.57 -16.38
C LEU A 28 7.26 -2.73 -16.37
N ARG A 29 7.11 -3.47 -17.47
CA ARG A 29 6.29 -4.70 -17.49
C ARG A 29 6.81 -5.73 -16.49
N ARG A 30 8.12 -5.96 -16.47
CA ARG A 30 8.76 -6.93 -15.57
C ARG A 30 8.56 -6.58 -14.10
N VAL A 31 8.66 -5.30 -13.71
CA VAL A 31 8.42 -4.95 -12.29
C VAL A 31 6.93 -5.02 -11.92
N ASN A 32 6.03 -4.68 -12.85
CA ASN A 32 4.59 -4.80 -12.60
C ASN A 32 4.12 -6.25 -12.58
N CYS A 33 4.74 -7.17 -13.34
CA CYS A 33 4.36 -8.60 -13.33
C CYS A 33 4.54 -9.24 -11.95
N HIS A 34 5.52 -8.77 -11.16
CA HIS A 34 5.76 -9.26 -9.81
C HIS A 34 4.64 -8.92 -8.82
N ARG A 35 3.81 -7.92 -9.12
CA ARG A 35 2.69 -7.57 -8.26
C ARG A 35 1.58 -8.62 -8.39
N GLY A 36 1.28 -9.01 -9.62
CA GLY A 36 0.20 -9.93 -10.01
C GLY A 36 0.72 -11.19 -10.72
N PRO A 37 1.11 -12.23 -9.97
CA PRO A 37 1.67 -13.45 -10.55
C PRO A 37 0.61 -14.41 -11.13
N ASP A 38 -0.68 -14.24 -10.81
CA ASP A 38 -1.69 -15.27 -11.08
C ASP A 38 -2.19 -15.21 -12.53
N ALA A 39 -2.34 -14.01 -13.10
CA ALA A 39 -2.67 -13.81 -14.52
C ALA A 39 -2.08 -12.50 -15.07
N GLN A 40 -1.66 -12.49 -16.33
CA GLN A 40 -1.05 -11.32 -16.98
C GLN A 40 -1.52 -11.24 -18.44
N SER A 41 -1.82 -10.03 -18.91
CA SER A 41 -2.13 -9.82 -20.31
C SER A 41 -1.83 -8.39 -20.75
N SER A 42 -1.84 -8.18 -22.07
CA SER A 42 -1.74 -6.86 -22.65
C SER A 42 -2.68 -6.69 -23.84
N ARG A 43 -3.12 -5.46 -24.06
CA ARG A 43 -3.95 -5.07 -25.20
C ARG A 43 -3.39 -3.79 -25.83
N LEU A 44 -3.18 -3.83 -27.13
CA LEU A 44 -2.72 -2.69 -27.90
C LEU A 44 -3.91 -2.05 -28.62
N LEU A 45 -4.08 -0.74 -28.45
CA LEU A 45 -4.95 0.08 -29.29
C LEU A 45 -4.11 1.02 -30.14
N SER A 46 -4.51 1.19 -31.39
CA SER A 46 -3.84 2.06 -32.36
C SER A 46 -4.80 3.14 -32.81
N PHE A 47 -4.36 4.40 -32.70
CA PHE A 47 -5.12 5.58 -33.09
C PHE A 47 -4.41 6.24 -34.28
N PRO A 48 -4.81 5.87 -35.52
CA PRO A 48 -4.20 6.44 -36.72
C PRO A 48 -4.59 7.92 -36.87
N ASN A 49 -3.62 8.74 -37.27
CA ASN A 49 -3.84 10.11 -37.72
C ASN A 49 -3.22 10.29 -39.12
N ALA A 50 -3.25 11.52 -39.66
CA ALA A 50 -2.85 11.78 -41.03
C ALA A 50 -1.35 11.53 -41.30
N GLN A 51 -0.49 11.57 -40.28
CA GLN A 51 0.97 11.45 -40.45
C GLN A 51 1.59 10.25 -39.72
N THR A 52 0.96 9.74 -38.66
CA THR A 52 1.49 8.70 -37.78
C THR A 52 0.34 7.91 -37.13
N THR A 53 0.68 6.90 -36.35
CA THR A 53 -0.26 6.17 -35.49
C THR A 53 0.20 6.29 -34.05
N LEU A 54 -0.68 6.74 -33.16
CA LEU A 54 -0.45 6.64 -31.72
C LEU A 54 -0.76 5.21 -31.27
N ASN A 55 0.23 4.53 -30.73
CA ASN A 55 0.09 3.18 -30.19
C ASN A 55 0.01 3.25 -28.67
N VAL A 56 -1.06 2.69 -28.11
CA VAL A 56 -1.33 2.68 -26.67
C VAL A 56 -1.43 1.23 -26.20
N ASP A 57 -0.48 0.79 -25.39
CA ASP A 57 -0.41 -0.57 -24.87
C ASP A 57 -0.83 -0.60 -23.40
N PHE A 58 -1.86 -1.39 -23.12
CA PHE A 58 -2.44 -1.60 -21.81
C PHE A 58 -1.98 -2.94 -21.27
N TYR A 59 -1.13 -2.93 -20.25
CA TYR A 59 -0.69 -4.11 -19.53
C TYR A 59 -1.31 -4.16 -18.13
N SER A 60 -1.78 -5.34 -17.73
CA SER A 60 -2.17 -5.59 -16.35
C SER A 60 -1.69 -6.96 -15.87
N SER A 61 -1.36 -7.02 -14.59
CA SER A 61 -1.01 -8.23 -13.86
C SER A 61 -1.96 -8.39 -12.67
N GLU A 62 -2.48 -9.59 -12.44
CA GLU A 62 -3.51 -9.88 -11.44
C GLU A 62 -2.91 -10.70 -10.28
N LEU A 63 -3.20 -10.25 -9.07
CA LEU A 63 -3.07 -11.05 -7.85
C LEU A 63 -4.49 -11.31 -7.37
N ARG A 64 -4.91 -12.58 -7.40
CA ARG A 64 -6.25 -12.96 -6.99
C ARG A 64 -6.42 -12.77 -5.49
N LEU A 65 -7.33 -11.85 -5.16
CA LEU A 65 -7.73 -11.51 -3.79
C LEU A 65 -9.22 -11.64 -3.55
N ARG A 66 -10.03 -11.78 -4.62
CA ARG A 66 -11.49 -11.94 -4.59
C ARG A 66 -11.96 -12.86 -5.69
N GLY A 67 -13.10 -13.49 -5.48
CA GLY A 67 -13.67 -14.47 -6.37
C GLY A 67 -13.00 -15.85 -6.33
N ASP A 68 -13.67 -16.82 -6.93
CA ASP A 68 -13.27 -18.23 -6.90
C ASP A 68 -12.16 -18.56 -7.91
N GLU A 69 -12.03 -17.78 -8.98
CA GLU A 69 -11.06 -18.01 -10.06
C GLU A 69 -10.28 -16.72 -10.40
N PRO A 70 -9.00 -16.84 -10.82
CA PRO A 70 -8.23 -15.69 -11.28
C PRO A 70 -8.87 -15.06 -12.52
N VAL A 71 -8.83 -13.72 -12.60
CA VAL A 71 -9.32 -12.98 -13.77
C VAL A 71 -8.15 -12.43 -14.58
N VAL A 72 -8.22 -12.59 -15.90
CA VAL A 72 -7.24 -12.00 -16.81
C VAL A 72 -7.59 -10.54 -17.07
N GLN A 73 -6.67 -9.64 -16.75
CA GLN A 73 -6.75 -8.21 -17.05
C GLN A 73 -5.66 -7.80 -18.05
N PRO A 74 -5.84 -6.71 -18.84
CA PRO A 74 -6.95 -5.75 -18.77
C PRO A 74 -8.30 -6.35 -19.18
N HIS A 75 -9.38 -5.94 -18.50
CA HIS A 75 -10.73 -6.30 -18.93
C HIS A 75 -11.02 -5.64 -20.28
N PHE A 76 -11.68 -6.37 -21.18
CA PHE A 76 -11.93 -5.92 -22.55
C PHE A 76 -13.31 -6.37 -23.04
N ALA A 77 -14.11 -5.42 -23.54
CA ALA A 77 -15.40 -5.66 -24.19
C ALA A 77 -15.81 -4.42 -25.00
N ASP A 78 -16.29 -4.62 -26.24
CA ASP A 78 -16.77 -3.55 -27.12
C ASP A 78 -15.80 -2.35 -27.22
N ASP A 79 -14.52 -2.65 -27.43
CA ASP A 79 -13.39 -1.70 -27.46
C ASP A 79 -13.13 -0.92 -26.16
N ASN A 80 -13.90 -1.16 -25.09
CA ASN A 80 -13.60 -0.64 -23.76
C ASN A 80 -12.49 -1.45 -23.11
N ILE A 81 -11.58 -0.78 -22.41
CA ILE A 81 -10.45 -1.42 -21.73
C ILE A 81 -10.36 -0.92 -20.30
N LEU A 82 -10.31 -1.82 -19.32
CA LEU A 82 -10.06 -1.48 -17.91
C LEU A 82 -8.83 -2.21 -17.37
N CYS A 83 -7.84 -1.43 -16.93
CA CYS A 83 -6.78 -1.88 -16.03
C CYS A 83 -7.21 -1.52 -14.59
N TRP A 84 -7.39 -2.52 -13.72
CA TRP A 84 -7.89 -2.33 -12.36
C TRP A 84 -6.91 -2.87 -11.32
N ASN A 85 -6.55 -2.03 -10.35
CA ASN A 85 -5.84 -2.43 -9.14
C ASN A 85 -6.57 -1.86 -7.94
N GLY A 86 -7.52 -2.61 -7.40
CA GLY A 86 -8.30 -2.21 -6.24
C GLY A 86 -9.26 -3.28 -5.76
N GLU A 87 -10.04 -2.90 -4.75
CA GLU A 87 -11.04 -3.74 -4.10
C GLU A 87 -12.24 -2.86 -3.77
N ILE A 88 -13.44 -3.38 -3.94
CA ILE A 88 -14.70 -2.68 -3.64
C ILE A 88 -15.30 -3.29 -2.37
N PHE A 89 -15.12 -2.62 -1.23
CA PHE A 89 -15.64 -3.10 0.05
C PHE A 89 -17.13 -2.77 0.23
N GLU A 90 -17.51 -1.55 -0.15
CA GLU A 90 -18.89 -1.08 -0.16
C GLU A 90 -19.18 -0.26 -1.42
N GLY A 91 -20.45 0.01 -1.68
CA GLY A 91 -20.90 0.77 -2.84
C GLY A 91 -21.31 -0.08 -4.03
N LEU A 92 -21.51 0.60 -5.18
CA LEU A 92 -21.92 -0.05 -6.42
C LEU A 92 -23.27 -0.81 -6.27
N GLU A 93 -24.18 -0.30 -5.43
CA GLU A 93 -25.39 -0.97 -4.89
C GLU A 93 -26.35 -1.55 -5.95
N VAL A 94 -26.25 -1.10 -7.20
CA VAL A 94 -27.01 -1.65 -8.32
C VAL A 94 -26.55 -3.08 -8.67
N ILE A 95 -25.37 -3.49 -8.21
CA ILE A 95 -24.77 -4.80 -8.48
C ILE A 95 -24.35 -5.44 -7.15
N VAL A 96 -25.13 -6.41 -6.69
CA VAL A 96 -24.72 -7.26 -5.56
C VAL A 96 -23.47 -8.04 -5.98
N ILE A 97 -22.35 -7.81 -5.30
CA ILE A 97 -21.11 -8.55 -5.50
C ILE A 97 -21.12 -9.73 -4.52
N SER A 98 -21.28 -10.95 -5.05
CA SER A 98 -21.15 -12.16 -4.24
C SER A 98 -19.68 -12.38 -3.83
N PRO A 99 -19.38 -12.99 -2.66
CA PRO A 99 -18.01 -13.36 -2.26
C PRO A 99 -17.27 -14.23 -3.29
N HIS A 100 -18.01 -14.93 -4.14
CA HIS A 100 -17.50 -15.79 -5.21
C HIS A 100 -17.18 -15.05 -6.51
N GLU A 101 -17.56 -13.78 -6.62
CA GLU A 101 -17.39 -12.96 -7.81
C GLU A 101 -16.19 -12.03 -7.70
N ASN A 102 -15.67 -11.62 -8.87
CA ASN A 102 -14.62 -10.62 -8.96
C ASN A 102 -15.23 -9.22 -9.09
N ASP A 103 -14.93 -8.35 -8.13
CA ASP A 103 -15.44 -6.98 -8.07
C ASP A 103 -15.00 -6.12 -9.27
N GLY A 104 -13.75 -6.26 -9.72
CA GLY A 104 -13.24 -5.59 -10.93
C GLY A 104 -14.06 -5.90 -12.19
N SER A 105 -14.56 -7.13 -12.33
CA SER A 105 -15.41 -7.55 -13.45
C SER A 105 -16.81 -6.91 -13.39
N LYS A 106 -17.36 -6.75 -12.18
CA LYS A 106 -18.64 -6.06 -11.96
C LYS A 106 -18.50 -4.56 -12.23
N LEU A 107 -17.43 -3.95 -11.73
CA LEU A 107 -17.08 -2.56 -12.05
C LEU A 107 -16.94 -2.35 -13.56
N PHE A 108 -16.24 -3.24 -14.26
CA PHE A 108 -16.08 -3.14 -15.70
C PHE A 108 -17.41 -3.17 -16.44
N SER A 109 -18.34 -4.03 -16.00
CA SER A 109 -19.69 -4.10 -16.57
C SER A 109 -20.46 -2.80 -16.37
N ALA A 110 -20.40 -2.22 -15.16
CA ALA A 110 -21.01 -0.92 -14.86
C ALA A 110 -20.41 0.22 -15.71
N LEU A 111 -19.07 0.23 -15.86
CA LEU A 111 -18.37 1.23 -16.67
C LEU A 111 -18.70 1.12 -18.16
N CYS A 112 -18.85 -0.09 -18.70
CA CYS A 112 -19.27 -0.28 -20.10
C CYS A 112 -20.70 0.21 -20.34
N ALA A 113 -21.57 0.16 -19.32
CA ALA A 113 -22.93 0.68 -19.39
C ALA A 113 -23.01 2.22 -19.24
N ALA A 114 -21.94 2.87 -18.78
CA ALA A 114 -21.92 4.32 -18.61
C ALA A 114 -21.97 5.02 -19.97
N GLU A 115 -22.83 6.03 -20.11
CA GLU A 115 -22.99 6.70 -21.41
C GLU A 115 -22.13 7.96 -21.55
N THR A 116 -21.73 8.56 -20.43
CA THR A 116 -21.07 9.87 -20.36
C THR A 116 -19.89 9.86 -19.40
N SER A 117 -19.01 10.85 -19.53
CA SER A 117 -17.91 11.09 -18.59
C SER A 117 -18.38 11.29 -17.15
N ASN A 118 -19.54 11.94 -16.97
CA ASN A 118 -20.18 12.08 -15.67
C ASN A 118 -20.62 10.72 -15.11
N GLY A 119 -21.19 9.85 -15.95
CA GLY A 119 -21.55 8.49 -15.53
C GLY A 119 -20.34 7.68 -15.04
N VAL A 120 -19.19 7.82 -15.71
CA VAL A 120 -17.93 7.19 -15.26
C VAL A 120 -17.50 7.74 -13.89
N ARG A 121 -17.49 9.07 -13.70
CA ARG A 121 -17.21 9.70 -12.40
C ARG A 121 -18.17 9.21 -11.32
N ASP A 122 -19.47 9.20 -11.61
CA ASP A 122 -20.51 8.90 -10.66
C ASP A 122 -20.39 7.46 -10.15
N ILE A 123 -20.05 6.50 -11.01
CA ILE A 123 -19.73 5.13 -10.57
C ILE A 123 -18.60 5.13 -9.53
N PHE A 124 -17.47 5.78 -9.81
CA PHE A 124 -16.33 5.83 -8.87
C PHE A 124 -16.65 6.56 -7.56
N SER A 125 -17.51 7.58 -7.60
CA SER A 125 -17.92 8.32 -6.40
C SER A 125 -18.76 7.49 -5.40
N THR A 126 -19.28 6.34 -5.84
CA THR A 126 -20.03 5.41 -4.99
C THR A 126 -19.18 4.31 -4.37
N ILE A 127 -17.89 4.19 -4.71
CA ILE A 127 -17.06 3.05 -4.32
C ILE A 127 -16.32 3.33 -3.02
N GLU A 128 -16.59 2.54 -1.97
CA GLU A 128 -15.71 2.44 -0.82
C GLU A 128 -14.68 1.34 -1.09
N GLY A 129 -13.42 1.75 -1.18
CA GLY A 129 -12.30 0.82 -1.21
C GLY A 129 -11.06 1.41 -1.85
N PRO A 130 -9.89 0.78 -1.68
CA PRO A 130 -8.63 1.24 -2.24
C PRO A 130 -8.60 0.92 -3.73
N TYR A 131 -8.23 1.88 -4.59
CA TYR A 131 -8.14 1.62 -6.02
C TYR A 131 -7.20 2.54 -6.79
N ALA A 132 -6.69 2.02 -7.90
CA ALA A 132 -6.11 2.77 -9.00
C ALA A 132 -6.62 2.14 -10.30
N PHE A 133 -6.97 2.97 -11.28
CA PHE A 133 -7.53 2.48 -12.53
C PHE A 133 -7.03 3.26 -13.74
N VAL A 134 -7.07 2.58 -14.88
CA VAL A 134 -7.00 3.18 -16.20
C VAL A 134 -8.10 2.58 -17.05
N PHE A 135 -9.02 3.39 -17.55
CA PHE A 135 -10.19 2.99 -18.30
C PHE A 135 -10.27 3.74 -19.63
N TYR A 136 -10.12 3.04 -20.75
CA TYR A 136 -10.44 3.59 -22.05
C TYR A 136 -11.91 3.29 -22.36
N HIS A 137 -12.68 4.36 -22.55
CA HIS A 137 -14.11 4.28 -22.84
C HIS A 137 -14.36 4.53 -24.32
N ALA A 138 -14.73 3.50 -25.05
CA ALA A 138 -14.92 3.54 -26.50
C ALA A 138 -16.00 4.56 -26.91
N ARG A 139 -17.07 4.72 -26.12
CA ARG A 139 -18.13 5.67 -26.48
C ARG A 139 -17.67 7.13 -26.40
N THR A 140 -17.04 7.54 -25.29
CA THR A 140 -16.54 8.91 -25.16
C THR A 140 -15.20 9.14 -25.85
N GLN A 141 -14.51 8.07 -26.27
CA GLN A 141 -13.17 8.13 -26.89
C GLN A 141 -12.12 8.77 -25.98
N LEU A 142 -12.29 8.62 -24.66
CA LEU A 142 -11.41 9.20 -23.65
C LEU A 142 -10.77 8.10 -22.80
N LEU A 143 -9.52 8.35 -22.42
CA LEU A 143 -8.81 7.57 -21.42
C LEU A 143 -8.99 8.23 -20.05
N TYR A 144 -9.68 7.55 -19.14
CA TYR A 144 -9.87 7.95 -17.75
C TYR A 144 -8.84 7.28 -16.87
N TYR A 145 -8.21 8.02 -15.96
CA TYR A 145 -7.31 7.41 -14.98
C TYR A 145 -7.29 8.20 -13.68
N ALA A 146 -7.27 7.48 -12.56
CA ALA A 146 -7.24 8.08 -11.23
C ALA A 146 -6.81 7.04 -10.18
N ARG A 147 -6.70 7.53 -8.94
CA ARG A 147 -6.56 6.73 -7.71
C ARG A 147 -7.79 6.92 -6.84
N ASP A 148 -7.93 6.15 -5.77
CA ASP A 148 -8.92 6.44 -4.72
C ASP A 148 -8.61 7.78 -4.03
N PRO A 149 -9.59 8.44 -3.39
CA PRO A 149 -9.39 9.78 -2.83
C PRO A 149 -8.26 9.87 -1.79
N LEU A 150 -7.93 8.75 -1.13
CA LEU A 150 -6.85 8.63 -0.15
C LEU A 150 -5.52 8.16 -0.77
N GLY A 151 -5.52 7.75 -2.04
CA GLY A 151 -4.32 7.30 -2.75
C GLY A 151 -3.72 5.99 -2.21
N ARG A 152 -4.57 5.08 -1.73
CA ARG A 152 -4.17 3.81 -1.10
C ARG A 152 -3.53 2.82 -2.10
N ARG A 153 -3.85 2.92 -3.39
CA ARG A 153 -3.18 2.17 -4.47
C ARG A 153 -2.28 3.08 -5.30
N SER A 154 -1.08 2.60 -5.64
CA SER A 154 -0.11 3.39 -6.39
C SER A 154 -0.47 3.46 -7.87
N LEU A 155 -0.32 4.67 -8.41
CA LEU A 155 -0.27 4.95 -9.84
C LEU A 155 0.68 6.12 -10.05
N LEU A 156 1.75 5.87 -10.79
CA LEU A 156 2.77 6.83 -11.18
C LEU A 156 2.48 7.29 -12.60
N VAL A 157 2.81 8.55 -12.90
CA VAL A 157 2.63 9.16 -14.20
C VAL A 157 3.94 9.81 -14.66
N HIS A 158 4.28 9.57 -15.93
CA HIS A 158 5.25 10.34 -16.68
C HIS A 158 4.52 11.02 -17.83
N THR A 159 4.56 12.35 -17.86
CA THR A 159 3.99 13.15 -18.96
C THR A 159 5.03 13.38 -20.05
N PRO A 160 4.64 13.36 -21.34
CA PRO A 160 5.57 13.55 -22.44
C PRO A 160 6.39 14.84 -22.34
N THR A 161 7.70 14.74 -22.61
CA THR A 161 8.61 15.88 -22.74
C THR A 161 9.32 15.84 -24.10
N SER A 162 10.05 16.89 -24.46
CA SER A 162 10.83 16.90 -25.71
C SER A 162 11.90 15.79 -25.76
N ASN A 163 12.45 15.38 -24.61
CA ASN A 163 13.46 14.32 -24.52
C ASN A 163 12.83 12.93 -24.42
N CYS A 164 11.68 12.82 -23.75
CA CYS A 164 10.96 11.57 -23.54
C CYS A 164 9.52 11.72 -24.06
N PRO A 165 9.29 11.64 -25.39
CA PRO A 165 8.04 12.01 -26.04
C PRO A 165 6.99 10.89 -26.00
N TYR A 166 6.85 10.25 -24.85
CA TYR A 166 5.88 9.19 -24.58
C TYR A 166 5.17 9.44 -23.26
N PHE A 167 3.96 8.90 -23.14
CA PHE A 167 3.17 8.96 -21.93
C PHE A 167 3.21 7.59 -21.24
N LEU A 168 3.42 7.58 -19.92
CA LEU A 168 3.45 6.35 -19.13
C LEU A 168 2.57 6.49 -17.88
N LEU A 169 1.83 5.43 -17.59
CA LEU A 169 1.20 5.18 -16.29
C LEU A 169 1.73 3.85 -15.76
N SER A 170 2.12 3.78 -14.49
CA SER A 170 2.64 2.54 -13.90
C SER A 170 2.36 2.43 -12.41
N SER A 171 1.97 1.26 -11.90
CA SER A 171 1.82 1.05 -10.46
C SER A 171 3.16 1.09 -9.71
N VAL A 172 4.27 0.71 -10.37
CA VAL A 172 5.63 0.70 -9.80
C VAL A 172 6.66 1.22 -10.80
N SER A 173 7.71 1.86 -10.30
CA SER A 173 8.86 2.29 -11.10
C SER A 173 9.82 1.14 -11.36
N ALA A 174 10.67 1.28 -12.39
CA ALA A 174 11.82 0.41 -12.63
C ALA A 174 13.11 0.94 -11.96
N GLY A 175 13.01 1.96 -11.10
CA GLY A 175 14.12 2.64 -10.45
C GLY A 175 14.14 4.13 -10.73
N ALA A 176 15.27 4.79 -10.50
CA ALA A 176 15.53 6.08 -11.12
C ALA A 176 16.15 5.84 -12.50
N ASP A 177 15.64 6.51 -13.52
CA ASP A 177 16.11 6.38 -14.90
C ASP A 177 16.00 7.76 -15.57
N GLU A 178 16.92 8.10 -16.47
CA GLU A 178 16.87 9.36 -17.23
C GLU A 178 15.80 9.33 -18.33
N ALA A 179 15.31 8.14 -18.70
CA ALA A 179 14.26 7.93 -19.69
C ALA A 179 12.85 8.25 -19.16
N TYR A 180 12.68 8.61 -17.89
CA TYR A 180 11.38 9.10 -17.41
C TYR A 180 11.53 9.98 -16.17
N GLU A 181 10.50 10.76 -15.90
CA GLU A 181 10.30 11.43 -14.62
C GLU A 181 8.96 11.00 -14.02
N LEU A 182 8.97 9.89 -13.28
CA LEU A 182 7.76 9.36 -12.66
C LEU A 182 7.42 10.16 -11.41
N SER A 183 6.24 10.76 -11.44
CA SER A 183 5.61 11.39 -10.28
C SER A 183 4.40 10.58 -9.85
N GLU A 184 4.01 10.71 -8.59
CA GLU A 184 2.79 10.08 -8.10
C GLU A 184 1.57 10.89 -8.57
N LEU A 185 0.58 10.21 -9.16
CA LEU A 185 -0.59 10.87 -9.72
C LEU A 185 -1.41 11.56 -8.63
N SER A 186 -1.85 12.82 -8.77
CA SER A 186 -2.68 13.43 -7.72
C SER A 186 -3.97 12.64 -7.45
N THR A 187 -4.46 12.69 -6.21
CA THR A 187 -5.78 12.16 -5.84
C THR A 187 -6.89 13.19 -6.04
N ASP A 188 -6.62 14.41 -6.47
CA ASP A 188 -7.65 15.47 -6.50
C ASP A 188 -8.72 15.25 -7.59
N TYR A 189 -8.35 14.62 -8.71
CA TYR A 189 -9.18 14.55 -9.91
C TYR A 189 -9.24 13.16 -10.52
N ILE A 190 -10.23 12.96 -11.39
CA ILE A 190 -10.20 11.94 -12.43
C ILE A 190 -9.67 12.60 -13.71
N TYR A 191 -8.54 12.10 -14.22
CA TYR A 191 -7.92 12.65 -15.42
C TYR A 191 -8.55 12.04 -16.66
N CYS A 192 -8.76 12.86 -17.69
CA CYS A 192 -9.40 12.48 -18.95
C CYS A 192 -8.49 12.91 -20.11
N LEU A 193 -7.92 11.95 -20.82
CA LEU A 193 -7.03 12.20 -21.95
C LEU A 193 -7.72 11.81 -23.27
N ASP A 194 -7.81 12.78 -24.18
CA ASP A 194 -8.23 12.54 -25.57
C ASP A 194 -7.04 12.02 -26.40
N LEU A 195 -7.00 10.70 -26.59
CA LEU A 195 -5.94 10.03 -27.33
C LEU A 195 -5.98 10.34 -28.84
N LYS A 196 -7.15 10.67 -29.40
CA LYS A 196 -7.27 10.99 -30.83
C LYS A 196 -6.84 12.42 -31.12
N ALA A 197 -7.07 13.34 -30.18
CA ALA A 197 -6.62 14.72 -30.29
C ALA A 197 -5.11 14.88 -30.08
N TRP A 198 -4.44 13.93 -29.43
CA TRP A 198 -2.99 14.00 -29.21
C TRP A 198 -2.22 13.72 -30.50
N GLN A 199 -1.71 14.81 -31.10
CA GLN A 199 -0.94 14.78 -32.34
C GLN A 199 0.55 14.99 -32.09
N PRO A 200 1.44 14.44 -32.94
CA PRO A 200 2.86 14.75 -32.91
C PRO A 200 3.09 16.25 -33.05
N SER A 201 4.01 16.78 -32.26
CA SER A 201 4.35 18.19 -32.28
C SER A 201 5.79 18.37 -31.83
N PHE A 202 6.47 19.41 -32.32
CA PHE A 202 7.75 19.82 -31.75
C PHE A 202 7.61 20.18 -30.26
N GLU A 203 6.45 20.72 -29.87
CA GLU A 203 6.08 21.02 -28.49
C GLU A 203 5.20 19.89 -27.90
N VAL A 204 5.74 18.67 -27.84
CA VAL A 204 5.00 17.46 -27.41
C VAL A 204 4.25 17.67 -26.09
N GLY A 205 4.89 18.30 -25.10
CA GLY A 205 4.28 18.56 -23.79
C GLY A 205 3.07 19.51 -23.86
N ALA A 206 3.15 20.58 -24.66
CA ALA A 206 2.02 21.50 -24.87
C ALA A 206 0.89 20.82 -25.65
N SER A 207 1.24 20.00 -26.65
CA SER A 207 0.27 19.19 -27.40
C SER A 207 -0.49 18.23 -26.49
N PHE A 208 0.22 17.51 -25.63
CA PHE A 208 -0.35 16.61 -24.63
C PHE A 208 -1.28 17.34 -23.66
N ASN A 209 -0.84 18.48 -23.10
CA ASN A 209 -1.63 19.24 -22.14
C ASN A 209 -2.96 19.77 -22.72
N ARG A 210 -3.05 20.05 -24.02
CA ARG A 210 -4.31 20.43 -24.67
C ARG A 210 -5.33 19.28 -24.74
N CYS A 211 -4.84 18.04 -24.69
CA CYS A 211 -5.67 16.84 -24.77
C CYS A 211 -6.07 16.32 -23.38
N LEU A 212 -5.42 16.83 -22.32
CA LEU A 212 -5.65 16.42 -20.96
C LEU A 212 -6.63 17.38 -20.28
N THR A 213 -7.73 16.83 -19.79
CA THR A 213 -8.73 17.51 -18.97
C THR A 213 -8.92 16.78 -17.64
N THR A 214 -9.63 17.38 -16.70
CA THR A 214 -9.91 16.80 -15.38
C THR A 214 -11.40 16.86 -15.06
N LEU A 215 -11.88 15.84 -14.36
CA LEU A 215 -13.20 15.82 -13.72
C LEU A 215 -13.01 15.92 -12.22
N ASN A 216 -13.82 16.76 -11.58
CA ASN A 216 -14.01 16.71 -10.13
C ASN A 216 -14.60 15.36 -9.74
N ARG A 217 -14.23 14.86 -8.57
CA ARG A 217 -14.74 13.57 -8.07
C ARG A 217 -16.20 13.63 -7.66
N SER A 218 -16.56 14.72 -6.99
CA SER A 218 -17.91 14.94 -6.51
C SER A 218 -18.83 15.39 -7.66
N PRO A 219 -20.02 14.79 -7.80
CA PRO A 219 -21.03 15.28 -8.72
C PRO A 219 -21.55 16.66 -8.28
N THR A 220 -21.99 17.45 -9.25
CA THR A 220 -22.59 18.78 -9.00
C THR A 220 -23.99 18.70 -8.37
N ALA A 221 -24.70 17.58 -8.53
CA ALA A 221 -25.95 17.31 -7.84
C ALA A 221 -25.65 16.40 -6.63
N THR A 222 -25.68 16.99 -5.43
CA THR A 222 -25.43 16.29 -4.16
C THR A 222 -26.63 15.43 -3.78
N GLY A 223 -26.43 14.12 -3.65
CA GLY A 223 -27.32 13.19 -2.96
C GLY A 223 -26.50 12.20 -2.12
N ASP A 224 -27.15 11.50 -1.18
CA ASP A 224 -26.50 10.59 -0.20
C ASP A 224 -25.72 9.41 -0.82
N LEU A 225 -25.80 9.23 -2.15
CA LEU A 225 -25.19 8.12 -2.89
C LEU A 225 -23.69 8.30 -3.21
N HIS A 226 -23.11 9.49 -2.99
CA HIS A 226 -21.76 9.86 -3.47
C HIS A 226 -20.74 10.12 -2.34
N VAL A 227 -20.97 9.51 -1.18
CA VAL A 227 -20.20 9.76 0.06
C VAL A 227 -18.73 9.37 -0.03
N PHE A 228 -18.33 8.55 -1.01
CA PHE A 228 -16.95 8.08 -1.17
C PHE A 228 -16.15 8.86 -2.23
N ALA A 229 -16.72 9.93 -2.79
CA ALA A 229 -16.03 10.77 -3.77
C ALA A 229 -14.83 11.53 -3.18
N GLU A 230 -14.89 11.86 -1.89
CA GLU A 230 -13.89 12.65 -1.17
C GLU A 230 -13.63 12.03 0.21
N PRO A 231 -12.44 12.24 0.80
CA PRO A 231 -12.18 11.82 2.17
C PRO A 231 -13.15 12.51 3.16
N ALA A 232 -13.51 11.80 4.22
CA ALA A 232 -14.28 12.38 5.32
C ALA A 232 -13.54 13.60 5.90
N LYS A 233 -14.28 14.68 6.16
CA LYS A 233 -13.72 15.91 6.72
C LYS A 233 -13.46 15.74 8.21
N VAL A 234 -12.30 16.22 8.66
CA VAL A 234 -11.96 16.29 10.09
C VAL A 234 -12.91 17.25 10.79
N ASN A 235 -13.35 16.91 12.00
CA ASN A 235 -14.10 17.84 12.83
C ASN A 235 -13.22 19.07 13.15
N THR A 236 -13.71 20.26 12.82
CA THR A 236 -13.02 21.53 13.06
C THR A 236 -13.66 22.36 14.17
N GLU A 237 -14.71 21.83 14.80
CA GLU A 237 -15.33 22.45 15.98
C GLU A 237 -14.34 22.45 17.13
N LEU A 238 -14.17 23.62 17.75
CA LEU A 238 -13.34 23.76 18.94
C LEU A 238 -14.06 23.14 20.13
N PRO A 239 -13.35 22.36 20.97
CA PRO A 239 -13.93 21.86 22.19
C PRO A 239 -14.25 23.01 23.15
N PRO A 240 -15.20 22.82 24.08
CA PRO A 240 -15.53 23.83 25.09
C PRO A 240 -14.31 24.18 25.97
N ASP A 241 -14.31 25.38 26.56
CA ASP A 241 -13.22 25.90 27.42
C ASP A 241 -12.89 24.97 28.60
N THR A 242 -13.85 24.15 29.01
CA THR A 242 -13.68 23.10 30.02
C THR A 242 -13.93 21.73 29.41
N ILE A 243 -12.84 21.06 29.03
CA ILE A 243 -12.89 19.63 28.68
C ILE A 243 -12.84 18.84 29.98
N PRO A 244 -13.81 17.96 30.26
CA PRO A 244 -13.75 17.07 31.41
C PRO A 244 -12.44 16.27 31.39
N GLN A 245 -11.66 16.31 32.46
CA GLN A 245 -10.47 15.49 32.56
C GLN A 245 -10.86 14.03 32.79
N LEU A 246 -10.13 13.10 32.20
CA LEU A 246 -10.27 11.68 32.51
C LEU A 246 -9.81 11.46 33.96
N GLU A 247 -10.75 11.05 34.82
CA GLU A 247 -10.45 10.70 36.21
C GLU A 247 -9.85 9.28 36.33
N SER A 248 -10.21 8.39 35.40
CA SER A 248 -9.73 7.01 35.34
C SER A 248 -9.70 6.51 33.90
N LEU A 249 -8.82 5.55 33.60
CA LEU A 249 -8.81 4.78 32.34
C LEU A 249 -9.66 3.50 32.43
N GLU A 250 -10.16 3.16 33.61
CA GLU A 250 -10.97 1.95 33.84
C GLU A 250 -12.45 2.16 33.48
N THR A 251 -12.90 3.41 33.43
CA THR A 251 -14.30 3.77 33.13
C THR A 251 -14.33 4.79 32.00
N ILE A 252 -15.19 4.53 31.01
CA ILE A 252 -15.43 5.48 29.93
C ILE A 252 -16.44 6.52 30.45
N PRO A 253 -16.09 7.83 30.45
CA PRO A 253 -17.03 8.87 30.87
C PRO A 253 -18.29 8.88 30.01
N GLU A 254 -19.45 9.18 30.58
CA GLU A 254 -20.74 9.16 29.87
C GLU A 254 -20.73 9.97 28.56
N HIS A 255 -20.05 11.13 28.54
CA HIS A 255 -19.95 11.98 27.37
C HIS A 255 -19.08 11.41 26.22
N LEU A 256 -18.27 10.38 26.50
CA LEU A 256 -17.43 9.70 25.51
C LEU A 256 -17.96 8.31 25.10
N VAL A 257 -18.92 7.73 25.84
CA VAL A 257 -19.42 6.37 25.58
C VAL A 257 -19.82 6.19 24.12
N LYS A 258 -20.70 7.06 23.60
CA LYS A 258 -21.15 6.98 22.20
C LYS A 258 -19.99 7.06 21.22
N THR A 259 -19.04 7.98 21.43
CA THR A 259 -17.89 8.17 20.54
C THR A 259 -16.97 6.96 20.55
N VAL A 260 -16.76 6.34 21.71
CA VAL A 260 -15.96 5.11 21.85
C VAL A 260 -16.66 3.94 21.18
N ASP A 261 -17.97 3.78 21.39
CA ASP A 261 -18.78 2.74 20.74
C ASP A 261 -18.76 2.89 19.21
N ASP A 262 -18.97 4.12 18.70
CA ASP A 262 -18.92 4.42 17.28
C ASP A 262 -17.51 4.12 16.70
N LEU A 263 -16.44 4.49 17.41
CA LEU A 263 -15.06 4.21 16.99
C LEU A 263 -14.79 2.70 16.90
N ILE A 264 -15.20 1.94 17.92
CA ILE A 264 -15.06 0.48 17.94
C ILE A 264 -15.88 -0.13 16.80
N TYR A 265 -17.11 0.31 16.60
CA TYR A 265 -17.98 -0.15 15.53
C TYR A 265 -17.36 0.06 14.14
N HIS A 266 -16.88 1.28 13.85
CA HIS A 266 -16.30 1.59 12.55
C HIS A 266 -14.99 0.84 12.31
N LEU A 267 -14.15 0.69 13.33
CA LEU A 267 -12.91 -0.07 13.21
C LEU A 267 -13.18 -1.58 13.02
N ASP A 268 -14.12 -2.14 13.77
CA ASP A 268 -14.54 -3.54 13.62
C ASP A 268 -15.12 -3.82 12.23
N ARG A 269 -16.03 -2.95 11.76
CA ARG A 269 -16.59 -3.01 10.40
C ARG A 269 -15.50 -2.91 9.33
N SER A 270 -14.55 -1.99 9.48
CA SER A 270 -13.44 -1.80 8.54
C SER A 270 -12.56 -3.05 8.43
N VAL A 271 -12.31 -3.73 9.56
CA VAL A 271 -11.61 -5.03 9.60
C VAL A 271 -12.45 -6.12 8.95
N PHE A 272 -13.71 -6.26 9.32
CA PHE A 272 -14.65 -7.24 8.76
C PHE A 272 -14.65 -7.20 7.23
N LEU A 273 -14.82 -6.01 6.63
CA LEU A 273 -14.88 -5.83 5.18
C LEU A 273 -13.60 -6.26 4.44
N ARG A 274 -12.43 -6.14 5.09
CA ARG A 274 -11.13 -6.54 4.52
C ARG A 274 -10.86 -8.03 4.63
N VAL A 275 -11.54 -8.73 5.54
CA VAL A 275 -11.24 -10.15 5.83
C VAL A 275 -12.32 -11.12 5.39
N LYS A 276 -13.59 -10.69 5.31
CA LYS A 276 -14.74 -11.57 5.03
C LYS A 276 -14.65 -12.32 3.69
N ASP A 277 -14.12 -11.66 2.66
CA ASP A 277 -14.11 -12.20 1.28
C ASP A 277 -12.74 -12.77 0.86
N ILE A 278 -11.81 -12.99 1.81
CA ILE A 278 -10.49 -13.55 1.49
C ILE A 278 -10.66 -15.01 1.00
N PRO A 279 -10.23 -15.35 -0.24
CA PRO A 279 -10.44 -16.67 -0.81
C PRO A 279 -9.68 -17.77 -0.06
N GLN A 280 -10.32 -18.92 0.14
CA GLN A 280 -9.72 -20.08 0.79
C GLN A 280 -8.97 -20.97 -0.21
N ARG A 281 -7.63 -20.83 -0.23
CA ARG A 281 -6.65 -21.59 -1.05
C ARG A 281 -6.71 -23.12 -0.91
N CYS A 282 -6.66 -23.57 0.35
CA CYS A 282 -6.39 -24.96 0.69
C CYS A 282 -7.54 -25.53 1.53
N LYS A 283 -8.16 -26.60 1.03
CA LYS A 283 -9.08 -27.44 1.83
C LYS A 283 -8.31 -28.45 2.70
N ALA A 284 -7.07 -28.77 2.34
CA ALA A 284 -6.20 -29.72 3.03
C ALA A 284 -5.26 -28.98 4.00
N GLY A 285 -5.71 -28.81 5.25
CA GLY A 285 -4.98 -28.12 6.32
C GLY A 285 -5.40 -26.64 6.45
N LYS A 286 -5.76 -26.25 7.68
CA LYS A 286 -6.18 -24.88 8.01
C LYS A 286 -4.94 -23.99 8.10
N LYS A 287 -4.45 -23.54 6.94
CA LYS A 287 -3.36 -22.55 6.85
C LYS A 287 -3.92 -21.15 6.97
N ALA A 288 -3.09 -20.20 7.40
CA ALA A 288 -3.51 -18.82 7.58
C ALA A 288 -3.76 -18.18 6.21
N ARG A 289 -4.99 -17.71 5.97
CA ARG A 289 -5.31 -16.86 4.81
C ARG A 289 -4.98 -15.39 5.07
N LEU A 290 -4.94 -15.02 6.35
CA LEU A 290 -4.69 -13.68 6.85
C LEU A 290 -3.38 -13.64 7.63
N ALA A 291 -2.58 -12.63 7.34
CA ALA A 291 -1.45 -12.22 8.14
C ALA A 291 -1.65 -10.79 8.65
N VAL A 292 -0.96 -10.42 9.71
CA VAL A 292 -0.90 -9.07 10.25
C VAL A 292 0.56 -8.65 10.37
N LEU A 293 0.87 -7.43 9.94
CA LEU A 293 2.15 -6.79 10.23
C LEU A 293 2.15 -6.39 11.70
N PHE A 294 2.84 -7.18 12.52
CA PHE A 294 2.62 -7.19 13.96
C PHE A 294 3.87 -6.72 14.71
N SER A 295 3.85 -5.47 15.18
CA SER A 295 4.93 -4.88 16.00
C SER A 295 4.69 -5.05 17.50
N GLY A 296 3.47 -5.42 17.92
CA GLY A 296 3.02 -5.32 19.30
C GLY A 296 2.66 -3.89 19.73
N GLY A 297 2.72 -2.91 18.81
CA GLY A 297 2.13 -1.60 19.05
C GLY A 297 0.60 -1.69 19.07
N ILE A 298 -0.04 -0.73 19.74
CA ILE A 298 -1.50 -0.65 19.92
C ILE A 298 -2.26 -0.87 18.62
N ASP A 299 -1.84 -0.27 17.52
CA ASP A 299 -2.53 -0.41 16.23
C ASP A 299 -2.55 -1.86 15.75
N SER A 300 -1.38 -2.49 15.73
CA SER A 300 -1.25 -3.87 15.26
C SER A 300 -1.96 -4.86 16.18
N THR A 301 -1.99 -4.59 17.49
CA THR A 301 -2.70 -5.42 18.46
C THR A 301 -4.21 -5.29 18.30
N VAL A 302 -4.75 -4.07 18.21
CA VAL A 302 -6.19 -3.84 18.08
C VAL A 302 -6.74 -4.44 16.79
N ILE A 303 -6.08 -4.23 15.65
CA ILE A 303 -6.55 -4.82 14.38
C ILE A 303 -6.47 -6.35 14.40
N THR A 304 -5.48 -6.92 15.10
CA THR A 304 -5.34 -8.37 15.26
C THR A 304 -6.47 -8.94 16.11
N TYR A 305 -6.81 -8.26 17.20
CA TYR A 305 -7.92 -8.62 18.07
C TYR A 305 -9.26 -8.57 17.34
N LEU A 306 -9.53 -7.51 16.59
CA LEU A 306 -10.76 -7.40 15.80
C LEU A 306 -10.79 -8.45 14.67
N ALA A 307 -9.66 -8.71 14.01
CA ALA A 307 -9.60 -9.74 12.96
C ALA A 307 -9.91 -11.14 13.49
N HIS A 308 -9.60 -11.43 14.76
CA HIS A 308 -10.01 -12.68 15.39
C HIS A 308 -11.53 -12.88 15.39
N GLY A 309 -12.34 -11.82 15.53
CA GLY A 309 -13.80 -11.93 15.52
C GLY A 309 -14.39 -12.35 14.17
N HIS A 310 -13.67 -12.10 13.07
CA HIS A 310 -14.18 -12.23 11.71
C HIS A 310 -13.59 -13.40 10.92
N ILE A 311 -12.52 -14.03 11.43
CA ILE A 311 -11.92 -15.24 10.85
C ILE A 311 -12.44 -16.48 11.60
N PRO A 312 -12.79 -17.60 10.93
CA PRO A 312 -13.16 -18.84 11.62
C PRO A 312 -12.15 -19.24 12.69
N LEU A 313 -12.63 -19.63 13.88
CA LEU A 313 -11.79 -19.85 15.07
C LEU A 313 -10.70 -20.91 14.85
N ASP A 314 -11.01 -21.88 14.01
CA ASP A 314 -10.17 -23.01 13.66
C ASP A 314 -9.05 -22.67 12.65
N GLU A 315 -9.07 -21.48 12.07
CA GLU A 315 -8.03 -21.00 11.17
C GLU A 315 -6.98 -20.17 11.93
N PRO A 316 -5.68 -20.40 11.69
CA PRO A 316 -4.63 -19.59 12.28
C PRO A 316 -4.58 -18.18 11.67
N ILE A 317 -4.04 -17.23 12.43
CA ILE A 317 -3.64 -15.91 11.95
C ILE A 317 -2.12 -15.78 12.12
N ASP A 318 -1.44 -15.37 11.05
CA ASP A 318 0.01 -15.16 11.06
C ASP A 318 0.36 -13.74 11.51
N LEU A 319 1.22 -13.61 12.50
CA LEU A 319 1.69 -12.34 13.04
C LEU A 319 3.14 -12.13 12.60
N LEU A 320 3.34 -11.31 11.58
CA LEU A 320 4.65 -11.10 10.95
C LEU A 320 5.41 -9.99 11.69
N ASN A 321 6.45 -10.36 12.45
CA ASN A 321 7.27 -9.43 13.21
C ASN A 321 8.71 -9.42 12.68
N VAL A 322 9.18 -8.26 12.23
CA VAL A 322 10.48 -8.08 11.59
C VAL A 322 11.51 -7.52 12.57
N ALA A 323 12.69 -8.13 12.61
CA ALA A 323 13.82 -7.64 13.38
C ALA A 323 15.08 -7.63 12.52
N PHE A 324 15.72 -6.47 12.40
CA PHE A 324 16.98 -6.32 11.68
C PHE A 324 18.16 -6.56 12.60
N GLU A 325 19.17 -7.27 12.11
CA GLU A 325 20.46 -7.37 12.77
C GLU A 325 21.08 -5.97 12.92
N ASN A 326 21.66 -5.70 14.09
CA ASN A 326 22.27 -4.40 14.39
C ASN A 326 23.80 -4.53 14.50
N PRO A 327 24.56 -4.22 13.43
CA PRO A 327 26.02 -4.29 13.45
C PRO A 327 26.67 -3.40 14.50
N ARG A 328 26.04 -2.29 14.91
CA ARG A 328 26.59 -1.42 15.96
C ARG A 328 26.51 -2.07 17.33
N LYS A 329 25.41 -2.75 17.66
CA LYS A 329 25.32 -3.56 18.88
C LYS A 329 26.32 -4.72 18.85
N ILE A 330 26.52 -5.35 17.69
CA ILE A 330 27.53 -6.40 17.51
C ILE A 330 28.95 -5.84 17.70
N ARG A 331 29.29 -4.70 17.09
CA ARG A 331 30.59 -4.03 17.28
C ARG A 331 30.84 -3.64 18.73
N ILE A 332 29.85 -3.07 19.42
CA ILE A 332 29.95 -2.76 20.85
C ILE A 332 30.14 -4.05 21.69
N GLN A 333 29.48 -5.15 21.33
CA GLN A 333 29.65 -6.46 21.98
C GLN A 333 30.98 -7.15 21.63
N THR A 334 31.58 -6.85 20.48
CA THR A 334 32.81 -7.47 19.97
C THR A 334 34.05 -6.70 20.38
N GLU A 335 33.99 -5.38 20.34
CA GLU A 335 35.12 -4.46 20.52
C GLU A 335 35.07 -3.73 21.88
N GLY A 336 33.94 -3.82 22.61
CA GLY A 336 33.67 -2.98 23.78
C GLY A 336 33.38 -1.53 23.40
N ASN A 337 32.95 -0.71 24.37
CA ASN A 337 32.74 0.72 24.14
C ASN A 337 34.11 1.41 23.91
N VAL A 338 34.48 1.64 22.64
CA VAL A 338 35.78 2.24 22.27
C VAL A 338 35.87 3.73 22.63
N GLY A 339 34.75 4.35 23.04
CA GLY A 339 34.69 5.72 23.54
C GLY A 339 35.23 5.87 24.96
N GLY A 340 36.55 5.73 25.17
CA GLY A 340 37.19 6.16 26.41
C GLY A 340 38.39 5.38 26.95
N VAL A 341 39.04 4.49 26.17
CA VAL A 341 40.16 3.69 26.70
C VAL A 341 41.48 4.03 25.99
N SER A 342 42.53 4.31 26.78
CA SER A 342 43.84 4.72 26.26
C SER A 342 44.50 3.61 25.41
N LYS A 343 45.23 4.00 24.36
CA LYS A 343 45.95 3.10 23.43
C LYS A 343 46.89 2.09 24.10
N ARG A 344 47.21 2.27 25.39
CA ARG A 344 48.08 1.38 26.18
C ARG A 344 47.34 0.14 26.72
N ALA A 345 46.03 0.20 26.95
CA ALA A 345 45.24 -0.94 27.46
C ALA A 345 44.87 -1.95 26.36
N LEU A 346 44.77 -1.50 25.11
CA LEU A 346 44.50 -2.35 23.93
C LEU A 346 45.64 -3.33 23.66
N LYS A 347 46.90 -2.93 23.93
CA LYS A 347 48.07 -3.78 23.64
C LYS A 347 48.24 -4.95 24.62
N ASN A 348 47.74 -4.81 25.86
CA ASN A 348 47.82 -5.88 26.87
C ASN A 348 46.67 -6.91 26.77
N ARG A 349 45.54 -6.59 26.13
CA ARG A 349 44.44 -7.56 25.90
C ARG A 349 44.69 -8.51 24.73
N ALA A 350 45.55 -8.13 23.78
CA ALA A 350 45.84 -8.92 22.59
C ALA A 350 46.71 -10.16 22.85
N GLN A 351 47.29 -10.32 24.04
CA GLN A 351 48.19 -11.44 24.37
C GLN A 351 47.50 -12.67 25.00
N ASN A 352 46.19 -12.63 25.31
CA ASN A 352 45.51 -13.70 26.07
C ASN A 352 44.15 -14.15 25.50
N GLN A 353 43.94 -14.12 24.17
CA GLN A 353 42.75 -14.72 23.57
C GLN A 353 43.10 -15.93 22.71
N ASP A 354 43.10 -17.09 23.37
CA ASP A 354 42.96 -18.39 22.73
C ASP A 354 41.61 -18.47 22.01
N LEU A 355 41.66 -18.73 20.71
CA LEU A 355 40.53 -18.78 19.79
C LEU A 355 39.73 -20.08 19.99
N LYS A 356 38.67 -20.03 20.80
CA LYS A 356 37.49 -20.90 20.61
C LYS A 356 36.38 -20.09 19.95
N GLN A 357 36.32 -20.14 18.62
CA GLN A 357 35.20 -19.61 17.84
C GLN A 357 33.96 -20.48 18.08
N THR A 358 33.18 -20.16 19.10
CA THR A 358 31.76 -20.51 19.13
C THR A 358 31.03 -19.44 18.30
N PRO A 359 30.11 -19.81 17.38
CA PRO A 359 29.32 -18.82 16.65
C PRO A 359 28.47 -18.05 17.66
N LYS A 360 28.81 -16.77 17.89
CA LYS A 360 28.08 -15.91 18.84
C LYS A 360 26.65 -15.71 18.31
N LYS A 361 25.66 -16.10 19.11
CA LYS A 361 24.23 -15.98 18.80
C LYS A 361 23.85 -14.49 18.68
N THR A 362 23.60 -14.00 17.45
CA THR A 362 23.05 -12.66 17.21
C THR A 362 21.70 -12.53 17.93
N SER A 363 21.53 -11.46 18.72
CA SER A 363 20.25 -11.18 19.38
C SER A 363 19.36 -10.32 18.49
N TYR A 364 18.14 -10.80 18.23
CA TYR A 364 17.07 -10.11 17.52
C TYR A 364 16.01 -9.51 18.46
N LEU A 365 16.33 -9.39 19.75
CA LEU A 365 15.46 -8.78 20.78
C LEU A 365 15.49 -7.25 20.68
N VAL A 366 14.92 -6.73 19.59
CA VAL A 366 14.63 -5.31 19.38
C VAL A 366 13.32 -4.92 20.08
N PRO A 367 13.06 -3.62 20.37
CA PRO A 367 11.86 -3.20 21.08
C PRO A 367 10.54 -3.77 20.51
N ASP A 368 10.36 -3.72 19.19
CA ASP A 368 9.17 -4.27 18.51
C ASP A 368 9.09 -5.81 18.60
N ARG A 369 10.22 -6.51 18.68
CA ARG A 369 10.24 -7.97 18.91
C ARG A 369 9.76 -8.28 20.32
N VAL A 370 10.28 -7.56 21.31
CA VAL A 370 9.94 -7.76 22.73
C VAL A 370 8.47 -7.47 22.96
N THR A 371 7.99 -6.32 22.48
CA THR A 371 6.59 -5.92 22.59
C THR A 371 5.69 -6.93 21.87
N GLY A 372 6.02 -7.30 20.62
CA GLY A 372 5.27 -8.33 19.89
C GLY A 372 5.18 -9.67 20.60
N MET A 373 6.25 -10.12 21.27
CA MET A 373 6.21 -11.35 22.07
C MET A 373 5.27 -11.23 23.27
N THR A 374 5.28 -10.10 23.99
CA THR A 374 4.36 -9.87 25.10
C THR A 374 2.90 -9.83 24.64
N GLU A 375 2.63 -9.10 23.56
CA GLU A 375 1.26 -8.92 23.04
C GLU A 375 0.67 -10.20 22.43
N VAL A 376 1.48 -11.08 21.83
CA VAL A 376 0.95 -12.37 21.36
C VAL A 376 0.54 -13.29 22.50
N GLU A 377 1.21 -13.24 23.65
CA GLU A 377 0.77 -13.99 24.83
C GLU A 377 -0.53 -13.43 25.40
N GLU A 378 -0.69 -12.10 25.37
CA GLU A 378 -1.95 -11.47 25.77
C GLU A 378 -3.10 -11.87 24.83
N LEU A 379 -2.87 -11.89 23.51
CA LEU A 379 -3.84 -12.40 22.53
C LEU A 379 -4.19 -13.88 22.76
N ARG A 380 -3.22 -14.72 23.12
CA ARG A 380 -3.47 -16.13 23.48
C ARG A 380 -4.33 -16.25 24.73
N ARG A 381 -4.13 -15.37 25.70
CA ARG A 381 -4.92 -15.30 26.95
C ARG A 381 -6.35 -14.83 26.70
N LEU A 382 -6.53 -13.77 25.92
CA LEU A 382 -7.83 -13.15 25.65
C LEU A 382 -8.68 -13.92 24.64
N CYS A 383 -8.04 -14.59 23.68
CA CYS A 383 -8.69 -15.26 22.58
C CYS A 383 -8.34 -16.77 22.54
N PRO A 384 -8.73 -17.55 23.57
CA PRO A 384 -8.43 -18.98 23.64
C PRO A 384 -9.10 -19.71 22.49
N GLY A 385 -8.37 -20.67 21.92
CA GLY A 385 -8.87 -21.51 20.83
C GLY A 385 -8.40 -21.10 19.43
N ARG A 386 -7.84 -19.89 19.23
CA ARG A 386 -7.16 -19.52 17.97
C ARG A 386 -5.68 -19.88 18.03
N THR A 387 -5.16 -20.39 16.91
CA THR A 387 -3.72 -20.52 16.71
C THR A 387 -3.13 -19.20 16.23
N TRP A 388 -2.25 -18.62 17.04
CA TRP A 388 -1.50 -17.40 16.72
C TRP A 388 -0.07 -17.74 16.31
N ASN A 389 0.23 -17.68 15.02
CA ASN A 389 1.57 -17.96 14.51
C ASN A 389 2.42 -16.69 14.58
N PHE A 390 3.19 -16.51 15.65
CA PHE A 390 4.15 -15.41 15.75
C PHE A 390 5.38 -15.71 14.89
N VAL A 391 5.41 -15.15 13.68
CA VAL A 391 6.46 -15.39 12.69
C VAL A 391 7.61 -14.40 12.91
N GLU A 392 8.72 -14.93 13.42
CA GLU A 392 9.96 -14.19 13.64
C GLU A 392 10.76 -14.03 12.34
N VAL A 393 10.56 -12.90 11.66
CA VAL A 393 11.34 -12.50 10.48
C VAL A 393 12.64 -11.83 10.95
N ASN A 394 13.67 -12.62 11.15
CA ASN A 394 15.00 -12.13 11.52
C ASN A 394 15.80 -11.85 10.24
N VAL A 395 16.22 -10.60 10.05
CA VAL A 395 16.90 -10.14 8.82
C VAL A 395 18.38 -9.89 9.10
N PRO A 396 19.29 -10.75 8.61
CA PRO A 396 20.72 -10.52 8.65
C PRO A 396 21.12 -9.22 7.94
N TYR A 397 22.21 -8.59 8.41
CA TYR A 397 22.66 -7.32 7.84
C TYR A 397 23.02 -7.45 6.36
N GLU A 398 23.70 -8.53 5.97
CA GLU A 398 24.10 -8.77 4.58
C GLU A 398 22.89 -8.95 3.65
N GLU A 399 21.85 -9.63 4.12
CA GLU A 399 20.60 -9.81 3.38
C GLU A 399 19.87 -8.46 3.19
N CYS A 400 19.80 -7.65 4.26
CA CYS A 400 19.23 -6.31 4.20
C CYS A 400 19.96 -5.42 3.19
N GLN A 401 21.31 -5.43 3.19
CA GLN A 401 22.08 -4.63 2.24
C GLN A 401 21.94 -5.12 0.81
N SER A 402 21.83 -6.43 0.60
CA SER A 402 21.64 -7.02 -0.73
C SER A 402 20.26 -6.68 -1.32
N ALA A 403 19.23 -6.59 -0.48
CA ALA A 403 17.88 -6.22 -0.90
C ALA A 403 17.70 -4.70 -1.10
N ARG A 404 18.54 -3.87 -0.46
CA ARG A 404 18.39 -2.42 -0.43
C ARG A 404 18.25 -1.76 -1.82
N PRO A 405 19.07 -2.06 -2.85
CA PRO A 405 18.92 -1.44 -4.17
C PRO A 405 17.58 -1.78 -4.84
N ILE A 406 17.06 -3.00 -4.62
CA ILE A 406 15.75 -3.43 -5.12
C ILE A 406 14.65 -2.61 -4.44
N VAL A 407 14.73 -2.47 -3.12
CA VAL A 407 13.75 -1.69 -2.33
C VAL A 407 13.78 -0.21 -2.71
N GLU A 408 14.97 0.37 -2.88
CA GLU A 408 15.15 1.76 -3.34
C GLU A 408 14.56 1.97 -4.75
N SER A 409 14.77 1.02 -5.66
CA SER A 409 14.19 1.05 -7.01
C SER A 409 12.66 1.00 -6.98
N LEU A 410 12.10 0.11 -6.15
CA LEU A 410 10.66 -0.03 -5.99
C LEU A 410 10.05 1.20 -5.34
N MET A 411 10.63 1.75 -4.27
CA MET A 411 10.04 2.89 -3.55
C MET A 411 10.07 4.22 -4.35
N HIS A 412 10.89 4.35 -5.39
CA HIS A 412 10.95 5.55 -6.23
C HIS A 412 9.55 6.02 -6.73
N PRO A 413 9.18 7.30 -6.63
CA PRO A 413 10.03 8.47 -6.37
C PRO A 413 10.28 8.78 -4.87
N GLY A 414 9.80 7.95 -3.95
CA GLY A 414 10.14 8.04 -2.52
C GLY A 414 11.66 7.93 -2.32
N ARG A 415 12.23 8.74 -1.42
CA ARG A 415 13.69 8.85 -1.27
C ARG A 415 14.17 9.20 0.15
N THR A 416 13.29 9.26 1.14
CA THR A 416 13.72 9.60 2.50
C THR A 416 14.21 8.38 3.27
N VAL A 417 15.01 8.61 4.31
CA VAL A 417 15.49 7.54 5.21
C VAL A 417 14.32 6.82 5.88
N MET A 418 13.28 7.56 6.28
CA MET A 418 12.09 6.98 6.90
C MET A 418 11.32 6.10 5.90
N ASP A 419 11.18 6.55 4.65
CA ASP A 419 10.55 5.76 3.59
C ASP A 419 11.31 4.44 3.40
N LEU A 420 12.65 4.49 3.34
CA LEU A 420 13.48 3.30 3.17
C LEU A 420 13.37 2.34 4.37
N SER A 421 13.35 2.85 5.60
CA SER A 421 13.20 2.01 6.80
C SER A 421 11.86 1.27 6.81
N LEU A 422 10.77 1.95 6.48
CA LEU A 422 9.45 1.32 6.34
C LEU A 422 9.45 0.32 5.17
N ALA A 423 10.12 0.65 4.06
CA ALA A 423 10.17 -0.18 2.87
C ALA A 423 10.93 -1.48 3.09
N LEU A 424 12.02 -1.43 3.82
CA LEU A 424 12.73 -2.64 4.22
C LEU A 424 11.84 -3.50 5.13
N ALA A 425 11.21 -2.91 6.15
CA ALA A 425 10.33 -3.67 7.06
C ALA A 425 9.20 -4.37 6.30
N LEU A 426 8.51 -3.64 5.41
CA LEU A 426 7.43 -4.17 4.59
C LEU A 426 7.91 -5.19 3.56
N TYR A 427 9.09 -4.98 2.96
CA TYR A 427 9.72 -5.91 2.04
C TYR A 427 9.97 -7.26 2.70
N PHE A 428 10.64 -7.27 3.85
CA PHE A 428 10.96 -8.50 4.55
C PHE A 428 9.73 -9.16 5.18
N ALA A 429 8.81 -8.38 5.75
CA ALA A 429 7.56 -8.92 6.29
C ALA A 429 6.74 -9.61 5.20
N SER A 430 6.53 -8.96 4.05
CA SER A 430 5.67 -9.48 2.98
C SER A 430 6.16 -10.77 2.33
N ARG A 431 7.43 -11.13 2.52
CA ARG A 431 7.95 -12.45 2.10
C ARG A 431 7.35 -13.58 2.92
N GLY A 432 6.94 -13.31 4.16
CA GLY A 432 6.37 -14.30 5.07
C GLY A 432 7.35 -15.37 5.53
N ILE A 433 8.65 -15.21 5.29
CA ILE A 433 9.70 -16.20 5.62
C ILE A 433 10.29 -15.85 6.97
N GLY A 434 10.22 -16.79 7.92
CA GLY A 434 10.79 -16.63 9.25
C GLY A 434 10.80 -17.94 10.01
N GLN A 435 10.60 -17.85 11.31
CA GLN A 435 10.50 -19.00 12.21
C GLN A 435 9.37 -18.79 13.21
N ILE A 436 8.77 -19.87 13.70
CA ILE A 436 7.75 -19.84 14.75
C ILE A 436 8.25 -20.60 15.98
N ARG A 437 7.64 -20.33 17.14
CA ARG A 437 7.83 -21.10 18.37
C ARG A 437 6.48 -21.55 18.87
N LYS A 438 6.41 -22.77 19.40
CA LYS A 438 5.20 -23.27 20.07
C LYS A 438 4.94 -22.48 21.35
N ASP A 439 5.98 -22.37 22.17
CA ASP A 439 6.01 -21.59 23.41
C ASP A 439 7.27 -20.70 23.47
N ALA A 440 7.30 -19.72 24.39
CA ALA A 440 8.43 -18.78 24.52
C ALA A 440 9.81 -19.45 24.64
N ASP A 441 9.87 -20.62 25.31
CA ASP A 441 11.11 -21.37 25.53
C ASP A 441 11.37 -22.47 24.48
N SER A 442 10.48 -22.65 23.51
CA SER A 442 10.63 -23.66 22.47
C SER A 442 11.72 -23.30 21.46
N GLU A 443 12.40 -24.31 20.93
CA GLU A 443 13.29 -24.14 19.79
C GLU A 443 12.52 -23.61 18.56
N PRO A 444 13.12 -22.70 17.77
CA PRO A 444 12.44 -22.12 16.62
C PRO A 444 12.34 -23.12 15.47
N GLU A 445 11.16 -23.22 14.87
CA GLU A 445 10.91 -24.04 13.68
C GLU A 445 10.78 -23.13 12.45
N PRO A 446 11.46 -23.41 11.32
CA PRO A 446 11.30 -22.63 10.09
C PRO A 446 9.84 -22.58 9.61
N TYR A 447 9.39 -21.40 9.22
CA TYR A 447 8.01 -21.17 8.79
C TYR A 447 7.94 -20.24 7.59
N THR A 448 7.01 -20.51 6.67
CA THR A 448 6.68 -19.61 5.58
C THR A 448 5.17 -19.41 5.55
N SER A 449 4.75 -18.17 5.77
CA SER A 449 3.34 -17.78 5.68
C SER A 449 2.83 -17.97 4.25
N GLU A 450 1.63 -18.52 4.13
CA GLU A 450 0.90 -18.61 2.85
C GLU A 450 -0.17 -17.54 2.71
N ALA A 451 -0.29 -16.66 3.72
CA ALA A 451 -1.25 -15.58 3.71
C ALA A 451 -0.95 -14.62 2.56
N ARG A 452 -1.96 -14.41 1.71
CA ARG A 452 -1.89 -13.44 0.61
C ARG A 452 -2.34 -12.07 1.05
N VAL A 453 -3.09 -11.98 2.13
CA VAL A 453 -3.61 -10.74 2.67
C VAL A 453 -2.91 -10.42 3.99
N LEU A 454 -2.30 -9.24 4.06
CA LEU A 454 -1.64 -8.70 5.24
C LEU A 454 -2.42 -7.47 5.73
N LEU A 455 -2.81 -7.42 6.99
CA LEU A 455 -3.32 -6.19 7.59
C LEU A 455 -2.17 -5.35 8.13
N ASN A 456 -2.33 -4.03 8.02
CA ASN A 456 -1.38 -3.04 8.44
C ASN A 456 -2.08 -1.94 9.23
N GLY A 457 -1.69 -1.76 10.50
CA GLY A 457 -2.26 -0.78 11.43
C GLY A 457 -1.66 0.63 11.35
N LEU A 458 -0.78 0.90 10.39
CA LEU A 458 -0.18 2.25 10.28
C LEU A 458 -1.26 3.32 10.07
N GLY A 459 -1.12 4.47 10.75
CA GLY A 459 -1.97 5.65 10.49
C GLY A 459 -2.66 6.25 11.69
N SER A 460 -2.73 5.52 12.80
CA SER A 460 -3.35 5.99 14.03
C SER A 460 -2.69 7.28 14.54
N ASP A 461 -1.37 7.39 14.49
CA ASP A 461 -0.65 8.59 14.92
C ASP A 461 -1.04 9.83 14.11
N GLU A 462 -1.28 9.66 12.79
CA GLU A 462 -1.77 10.72 11.91
C GLU A 462 -3.24 11.09 12.18
N LEU A 463 -4.10 10.08 12.38
CA LEU A 463 -5.55 10.27 12.52
C LEU A 463 -5.98 10.71 13.93
N LEU A 464 -5.33 10.17 14.96
CA LEU A 464 -5.70 10.33 16.37
C LEU A 464 -4.76 11.25 17.14
N GLY A 465 -3.80 11.88 16.46
CA GLY A 465 -2.94 12.87 17.10
C GLY A 465 -1.78 12.29 17.92
N GLY A 466 -1.31 11.07 17.64
CA GLY A 466 -0.27 10.38 18.43
C GLY A 466 1.15 10.98 18.39
N TYR A 467 1.47 11.82 17.38
CA TYR A 467 2.80 12.42 17.29
C TYR A 467 3.09 13.49 18.36
N GLY A 468 4.31 13.49 18.90
CA GLY A 468 4.78 14.53 19.84
C GLY A 468 4.67 15.97 19.30
N ARG A 469 4.68 16.16 17.98
CA ARG A 469 4.44 17.48 17.36
C ARG A 469 3.04 18.03 17.64
N HIS A 470 2.02 17.19 17.80
CA HIS A 470 0.67 17.66 18.09
C HIS A 470 0.62 18.29 19.48
N ARG A 471 1.32 17.68 20.46
CA ARG A 471 1.55 18.28 21.78
C ARG A 471 2.31 19.60 21.66
N THR A 472 3.37 19.66 20.86
CA THR A 472 4.14 20.90 20.66
C THR A 472 3.26 22.02 20.10
N VAL A 473 2.43 21.72 19.09
CA VAL A 473 1.53 22.68 18.46
C VAL A 473 0.39 23.09 19.40
N TYR A 474 -0.14 22.15 20.20
CA TYR A 474 -1.13 22.47 21.23
C TYR A 474 -0.58 23.49 22.24
N ASN A 475 0.65 23.30 22.69
CA ASN A 475 1.27 24.20 23.67
C ASN A 475 1.49 25.63 23.14
N THR A 476 1.57 25.83 21.81
CA THR A 476 1.79 27.15 21.21
C THR A 476 0.54 27.79 20.62
N GLY A 477 -0.41 26.99 20.12
CA GLY A 477 -1.58 27.45 19.38
C GLY A 477 -2.90 26.81 19.79
N GLY A 478 -2.94 26.08 20.91
CA GLY A 478 -4.14 25.43 21.42
C GLY A 478 -4.78 24.44 20.43
N TRP A 479 -6.09 24.23 20.59
CA TRP A 479 -6.87 23.33 19.73
C TRP A 479 -6.90 23.73 18.27
N GLU A 480 -6.96 25.03 17.97
CA GLU A 480 -6.86 25.52 16.58
C GLU A 480 -5.56 25.08 15.91
N GLY A 481 -4.44 25.16 16.64
CA GLY A 481 -3.15 24.69 16.16
C GLY A 481 -3.19 23.19 15.84
N VAL A 482 -3.74 22.39 16.76
CA VAL A 482 -3.86 20.93 16.58
C VAL A 482 -4.73 20.60 15.36
N ILE A 483 -5.90 21.23 15.21
CA ILE A 483 -6.80 21.03 14.08
C ILE A 483 -6.08 21.35 12.76
N LYS A 484 -5.36 22.48 12.69
CA LYS A 484 -4.57 22.85 11.50
C LYS A 484 -3.47 21.83 11.18
N GLU A 485 -2.78 21.30 12.19
CA GLU A 485 -1.74 20.28 11.99
C GLU A 485 -2.34 18.93 11.57
N VAL A 486 -3.47 18.50 12.15
CA VAL A 486 -4.17 17.26 11.77
C VAL A 486 -4.73 17.38 10.36
N LEU A 487 -5.39 18.49 10.01
CA LEU A 487 -5.85 18.76 8.64
C LEU A 487 -4.67 18.72 7.66
N LYS A 488 -3.53 19.31 8.00
CA LYS A 488 -2.32 19.23 7.16
C LYS A 488 -1.83 17.79 6.96
N LEU A 489 -2.18 16.84 7.81
CA LEU A 489 -1.84 15.43 7.63
C LEU A 489 -2.87 14.65 6.84
N ILE A 490 -4.14 15.06 6.94
CA ILE A 490 -5.28 14.36 6.32
C ILE A 490 -5.62 14.95 4.94
N THR A 491 -5.73 16.28 4.82
CA THR A 491 -6.20 16.98 3.61
C THR A 491 -5.08 17.38 2.67
N CYS A 492 -3.85 17.39 3.15
CA CYS A 492 -2.71 17.73 2.35
C CYS A 492 -2.23 16.40 1.75
N PRO A 493 -2.38 16.18 0.42
CA PRO A 493 -1.72 15.06 -0.27
C PRO A 493 -0.21 15.36 -0.36
N TRP A 494 0.41 15.75 0.77
CA TRP A 494 1.84 15.75 0.96
C TRP A 494 2.30 14.31 0.88
N LYS A 495 2.55 13.88 -0.36
CA LYS A 495 3.63 12.96 -0.71
C LYS A 495 3.82 11.90 0.37
N SER A 496 2.81 11.07 0.59
CA SER A 496 2.95 9.62 0.55
C SER A 496 4.24 9.02 1.15
N ARG A 497 4.85 9.59 2.19
CA ARG A 497 6.12 9.08 2.74
C ARG A 497 5.96 7.66 3.28
N LYS A 498 4.73 7.34 3.73
CA LYS A 498 4.37 6.01 4.23
C LYS A 498 3.44 5.21 3.29
N LEU A 499 2.61 5.88 2.48
CA LEU A 499 1.70 5.24 1.50
C LEU A 499 2.44 4.63 0.29
N ILE A 500 3.56 5.24 -0.13
CA ILE A 500 4.38 4.79 -1.28
C ILE A 500 4.93 3.39 -1.07
N VAL A 501 5.24 3.06 0.18
CA VAL A 501 5.86 1.79 0.52
C VAL A 501 4.79 0.69 0.61
N ASN A 502 3.67 1.00 1.25
CA ASN A 502 2.59 0.03 1.48
C ASN A 502 1.92 -0.46 0.19
N SER A 503 1.76 0.42 -0.80
CA SER A 503 1.10 0.10 -2.08
C SER A 503 2.01 -0.62 -3.08
N LYS A 504 3.31 -0.74 -2.79
CA LYS A 504 4.30 -1.37 -3.67
C LYS A 504 4.56 -2.79 -3.19
N SER A 505 3.88 -3.75 -3.83
CA SER A 505 4.04 -5.18 -3.55
C SER A 505 5.53 -5.54 -3.63
N PHE A 506 6.12 -5.86 -2.48
CA PHE A 506 7.51 -6.29 -2.38
C PHE A 506 7.67 -7.82 -2.48
N SER A 507 6.56 -8.54 -2.30
CA SER A 507 6.46 -9.99 -2.43
C SER A 507 5.63 -10.35 -3.65
N LYS A 508 6.03 -11.44 -4.33
CA LYS A 508 5.31 -12.01 -5.46
C LYS A 508 3.96 -12.61 -5.05
N LYS A 509 3.66 -12.79 -3.76
CA LYS A 509 2.52 -13.62 -3.32
C LYS A 509 1.49 -12.91 -2.45
N SER A 510 1.77 -11.71 -1.93
CA SER A 510 0.91 -11.10 -0.89
C SER A 510 0.72 -9.58 -1.05
N ILE A 511 -0.36 -9.06 -0.49
CA ILE A 511 -0.75 -7.65 -0.44
C ILE A 511 -0.88 -7.18 1.00
N ALA A 512 -0.48 -5.94 1.30
CA ALA A 512 -0.79 -5.28 2.56
C ALA A 512 -1.98 -4.31 2.39
N TYR A 513 -3.00 -4.45 3.23
CA TYR A 513 -4.07 -3.49 3.43
C TYR A 513 -3.71 -2.58 4.59
N ARG A 514 -3.91 -1.28 4.40
CA ARG A 514 -3.97 -0.33 5.50
C ARG A 514 -5.41 -0.28 6.02
N LEU A 515 -5.57 -0.35 7.34
CA LEU A 515 -6.83 -0.04 8.00
C LEU A 515 -6.85 1.45 8.29
N GLU A 516 -7.85 2.13 7.76
CA GLU A 516 -8.19 3.52 8.10
C GLU A 516 -9.68 3.51 8.45
N ILE A 517 -10.03 4.29 9.48
CA ILE A 517 -11.38 4.43 10.04
C ILE A 517 -12.16 5.45 9.23
#